data_AF-A0A969ZDP5-F1
#
_entry.id   AF-A0A969ZDP5-F1
#
_cell.length_a   1.000
_cell.length_b   1.000
_cell.length_c   1.000
_cell.angle_alpha   90.00
_cell.angle_beta   90.00
_cell.angle_gamma   90.00
#
_symmetry.space_group_name_H-M   'P 1'
#
loop_
_entity.id
_entity.type
_entity.pdbx_description
1 polymer ?
#
loop_
_entity_poly.entity_id
_entity_poly.type
_entity_poly.pdbx_seq_one_letter_code
_entity_poly.pdbx_strand_id
1 'polypeptide(L)'
;GKVKMLYLTGDAGLNVIASGSYHAEIIDLLCDNLAVVDNPSSKGTGNEVDLEQIMLWNPDVIIFSTNSIFATVGENADWAAITAIANGDYYEVPYGPYNWMGFPPSVQRYLGMIWLSQLLYPDVAQYDVYAKVSEYFQLFYHCGITQEQYDDLVANSLGKQS
;
A
#
# COMPACT_ATOMS: atom_id res chain seq x y z
N GLY A 1 7.02 -7.06 -15.98
CA GLY A 1 5.63 -7.48 -15.68
C GLY A 1 5.10 -6.60 -14.56
N LYS A 2 3.82 -6.74 -14.17
CA LYS A 2 3.35 -6.06 -12.96
C LYS A 2 4.00 -6.69 -11.71
N VAL A 3 4.24 -5.90 -10.67
CA VAL A 3 4.81 -6.38 -9.39
C VAL A 3 3.79 -7.26 -8.67
N LYS A 4 4.21 -8.42 -8.16
CA LYS A 4 3.38 -9.30 -7.32
C LYS A 4 3.24 -8.70 -5.93
N MET A 5 2.03 -8.30 -5.56
CA MET A 5 1.80 -7.50 -4.35
C MET A 5 0.62 -7.99 -3.54
N LEU A 6 0.69 -7.77 -2.22
CA LEU A 6 -0.43 -7.90 -1.30
C LEU A 6 -0.65 -6.58 -0.54
N TYR A 7 -1.91 -6.16 -0.40
CA TYR A 7 -2.30 -5.12 0.53
C TYR A 7 -2.93 -5.74 1.77
N LEU A 8 -2.19 -5.70 2.88
CA LEU A 8 -2.53 -6.32 4.15
C LEU A 8 -3.12 -5.30 5.13
N THR A 9 -4.18 -5.71 5.82
CA THR A 9 -4.91 -4.89 6.78
C THR A 9 -5.11 -5.66 8.09
N GLY A 10 -5.67 -4.98 9.09
CA GLY A 10 -5.94 -5.56 10.41
C GLY A 10 -4.70 -5.65 11.30
N ASP A 11 -4.94 -5.74 12.62
CA ASP A 11 -3.91 -5.63 13.66
C ASP A 11 -2.86 -6.75 13.61
N ALA A 12 -3.17 -7.88 12.98
CA ALA A 12 -2.26 -9.01 12.78
C ALA A 12 -1.65 -9.07 11.36
N GLY A 13 -2.06 -8.19 10.44
CA GLY A 13 -1.66 -8.26 9.03
C GLY A 13 -2.25 -9.44 8.27
N LEU A 14 -3.26 -10.10 8.84
CA LEU A 14 -3.88 -11.33 8.32
C LEU A 14 -5.21 -11.07 7.61
N ASN A 15 -5.44 -9.85 7.15
CA ASN A 15 -6.55 -9.52 6.26
C ASN A 15 -6.03 -8.97 4.94
N VAL A 16 -6.63 -9.36 3.81
CA VAL A 16 -6.20 -8.95 2.47
C VAL A 16 -7.29 -8.19 1.72
N ILE A 17 -6.88 -7.19 0.94
CA ILE A 17 -7.76 -6.59 -0.07
C ILE A 17 -7.74 -7.45 -1.33
N ALA A 18 -8.71 -8.36 -1.42
CA ALA A 18 -8.79 -9.36 -2.47
C ALA A 18 -8.98 -8.76 -3.87
N SER A 19 -8.36 -9.39 -4.87
CA SER A 19 -8.52 -9.00 -6.27
C SER A 19 -9.99 -9.08 -6.70
N GLY A 20 -10.43 -8.11 -7.49
CA GLY A 20 -11.83 -7.96 -7.88
C GLY A 20 -12.76 -7.41 -6.79
N SER A 21 -12.25 -7.16 -5.57
CA SER A 21 -13.03 -6.46 -4.55
C SER A 21 -13.23 -4.98 -4.92
N TYR A 22 -14.29 -4.38 -4.38
CA TYR A 22 -14.55 -2.94 -4.55
C TYR A 22 -13.38 -2.05 -4.06
N HIS A 23 -12.58 -2.55 -3.11
CA HIS A 23 -11.43 -1.85 -2.57
C HIS A 23 -10.14 -2.05 -3.36
N ALA A 24 -10.08 -3.06 -4.24
CA ALA A 24 -8.86 -3.44 -4.96
C ALA A 24 -8.58 -2.67 -6.26
N GLU A 25 -9.47 -1.78 -6.71
CA GLU A 25 -9.41 -1.16 -8.04
C GLU A 25 -8.01 -0.67 -8.45
N ILE A 26 -7.36 0.15 -7.62
CA ILE A 26 -6.02 0.69 -7.94
C ILE A 26 -4.90 -0.36 -7.79
N ILE A 27 -5.10 -1.36 -6.95
CA ILE A 27 -4.16 -2.48 -6.75
C ILE A 27 -4.19 -3.35 -7.99
N ASP A 28 -5.37 -3.79 -8.42
CA ASP A 28 -5.55 -4.60 -9.62
C ASP A 28 -5.11 -3.86 -10.89
N LEU A 29 -5.27 -2.52 -10.92
CA LEU A 29 -4.80 -1.68 -12.01
C LEU A 29 -3.27 -1.67 -12.12
N LEU A 30 -2.56 -1.49 -11.01
CA LEU A 30 -1.12 -1.22 -10.99
C LEU A 30 -0.26 -2.46 -10.72
N CYS A 31 -0.83 -3.50 -10.12
CA CYS A 31 -0.09 -4.65 -9.58
C CYS A 31 -0.66 -5.97 -10.11
N ASP A 32 0.11 -7.03 -9.92
CA ASP A 32 -0.40 -8.39 -9.91
C ASP A 32 -0.84 -8.69 -8.47
N ASN A 33 -2.13 -8.49 -8.19
CA ASN A 33 -2.71 -8.65 -6.86
C ASN A 33 -2.85 -10.14 -6.54
N LEU A 34 -1.97 -10.64 -5.66
CA LEU A 34 -1.93 -12.07 -5.35
C LEU A 34 -3.12 -12.54 -4.51
N ALA A 35 -3.88 -11.63 -3.89
CA ALA A 35 -4.99 -11.94 -3.00
C ALA A 35 -6.23 -12.45 -3.77
N VAL A 36 -6.13 -13.61 -4.41
CA VAL A 36 -7.24 -14.26 -5.11
C VAL A 36 -7.97 -15.20 -4.15
N VAL A 37 -9.23 -14.89 -3.86
CA VAL A 37 -10.09 -15.67 -2.95
C VAL A 37 -11.45 -15.93 -3.62
N ASP A 38 -12.14 -17.00 -3.22
CA ASP A 38 -13.42 -17.38 -3.84
C ASP A 38 -14.52 -16.31 -3.67
N ASN A 39 -14.54 -15.63 -2.52
CA ASN A 39 -15.56 -14.64 -2.18
C ASN A 39 -14.91 -13.32 -1.70
N PRO A 40 -14.51 -12.42 -2.62
CA PRO A 40 -13.93 -11.13 -2.26
C PRO A 40 -14.90 -10.29 -1.41
N SER A 41 -14.41 -9.81 -0.27
CA SER A 41 -15.15 -8.97 0.66
C SER A 41 -15.35 -7.58 0.06
N SER A 42 -16.54 -7.01 0.24
CA SER A 42 -16.81 -5.60 -0.09
C SER A 42 -16.45 -4.63 1.05
N LYS A 43 -15.91 -5.14 2.16
CA LYS A 43 -15.50 -4.32 3.32
C LYS A 43 -14.08 -3.79 3.14
N GLY A 44 -13.85 -2.60 3.67
CA GLY A 44 -12.52 -2.00 3.72
C GLY A 44 -11.50 -2.77 4.57
N THR A 45 -11.97 -3.63 5.46
CA THR A 45 -11.12 -4.53 6.24
C THR A 45 -10.70 -5.78 5.47
N GLY A 46 -11.15 -5.97 4.23
CA GLY A 46 -10.75 -7.11 3.41
C GLY A 46 -11.30 -8.47 3.86
N ASN A 47 -10.62 -9.52 3.42
CA ASN A 47 -10.87 -10.92 3.73
C ASN A 47 -9.83 -11.41 4.74
N GLU A 48 -10.25 -12.11 5.78
CA GLU A 48 -9.32 -12.83 6.67
C GLU A 48 -8.66 -13.99 5.94
N VAL A 49 -7.37 -14.17 6.16
CA VAL A 49 -6.53 -15.29 5.68
C VAL A 49 -5.61 -15.73 6.82
N ASP A 50 -4.91 -16.84 6.65
CA ASP A 50 -3.82 -17.23 7.55
C ASP A 50 -2.45 -16.85 6.96
N LEU A 51 -1.41 -16.96 7.80
CA LEU A 51 -0.04 -16.67 7.39
C LEU A 51 0.47 -17.66 6.34
N GLU A 52 0.04 -18.92 6.41
CA GLU A 52 0.41 -19.95 5.42
C GLU A 52 -0.03 -19.54 4.01
N GLN A 53 -1.23 -18.98 3.87
CA GLN A 53 -1.75 -18.48 2.60
C GLN A 53 -0.94 -17.30 2.06
N ILE A 54 -0.48 -16.39 2.93
CA ILE A 54 0.40 -15.28 2.55
C ILE A 54 1.76 -15.82 2.09
N MET A 55 2.30 -16.83 2.78
CA MET A 55 3.55 -17.49 2.40
C MET A 55 3.43 -18.25 1.08
N LEU A 56 2.28 -18.86 0.79
CA LEU A 56 2.01 -19.53 -0.50
C LEU A 56 1.95 -18.52 -1.66
N TRP A 57 1.36 -17.35 -1.43
CA TRP A 57 1.35 -16.27 -2.40
C TRP A 57 2.76 -15.68 -2.61
N ASN A 58 3.56 -15.57 -1.55
CA ASN A 58 4.94 -15.07 -1.56
C ASN A 58 5.11 -13.77 -2.37
N PRO A 59 4.55 -12.65 -1.89
CA PRO A 59 4.63 -11.36 -2.59
C PRO A 59 6.06 -10.84 -2.72
N ASP A 60 6.30 -10.09 -3.80
CA ASP A 60 7.54 -9.32 -3.97
C ASP A 60 7.47 -8.00 -3.18
N VAL A 61 6.27 -7.43 -3.04
CA VAL A 61 6.01 -6.21 -2.24
C VAL A 61 4.80 -6.42 -1.33
N ILE A 62 4.89 -5.94 -0.08
CA ILE A 62 3.73 -5.84 0.81
C ILE A 62 3.43 -4.37 1.14
N ILE A 63 2.17 -3.99 1.04
CA ILE A 63 1.67 -2.75 1.64
C ILE A 63 0.88 -3.12 2.89
N PHE A 64 1.09 -2.42 3.99
CA PHE A 64 0.31 -2.52 5.22
C PHE A 64 -0.59 -1.30 5.38
N SER A 65 -1.81 -1.50 5.91
CA SER A 65 -2.63 -0.38 6.39
C SER A 65 -2.02 0.25 7.65
N THR A 66 -2.32 1.51 7.94
CA THR A 66 -1.77 2.27 9.09
C THR A 66 -1.97 1.65 10.47
N ASN A 67 -2.93 0.75 10.62
CA ASN A 67 -3.23 0.08 11.89
C ASN A 67 -2.82 -1.40 11.87
N SER A 68 -1.90 -1.77 10.98
CA SER A 68 -1.42 -3.13 10.86
C SER A 68 -0.05 -3.31 11.51
N ILE A 69 0.61 -4.44 11.21
CA ILE A 69 1.85 -4.87 11.88
C ILE A 69 3.14 -4.27 11.29
N PHE A 70 3.07 -3.23 10.46
CA PHE A 70 4.24 -2.66 9.76
C PHE A 70 5.45 -2.46 10.69
N ALA A 71 5.22 -1.87 11.87
CA ALA A 71 6.27 -1.54 12.81
C ALA A 71 6.97 -2.76 13.45
N THR A 72 6.33 -3.93 13.46
CA THR A 72 6.82 -5.12 14.18
C THR A 72 7.08 -6.31 13.26
N VAL A 73 6.57 -6.31 12.03
CA VAL A 73 6.65 -7.46 11.12
C VAL A 73 8.07 -7.85 10.75
N GLY A 74 8.98 -6.87 10.61
CA GLY A 74 10.38 -7.11 10.27
C GLY A 74 11.16 -7.88 11.36
N GLU A 75 10.66 -7.87 12.60
CA GLU A 75 11.25 -8.61 13.73
C GLU A 75 10.53 -9.94 13.99
N ASN A 76 9.44 -10.21 13.28
CA ASN A 76 8.61 -11.40 13.48
C ASN A 76 9.20 -12.60 12.71
N ALA A 77 9.69 -13.59 13.45
CA ALA A 77 10.30 -14.80 12.90
C ALA A 77 9.34 -15.59 11.98
N ASP A 78 8.04 -15.56 12.23
CA ASP A 78 7.04 -16.28 11.42
C ASP A 78 6.93 -15.67 10.02
N TRP A 79 7.20 -14.37 9.87
CA TRP A 79 7.11 -13.62 8.61
C TRP A 79 8.44 -13.59 7.84
N ALA A 80 9.55 -13.95 8.48
CA ALA A 80 10.90 -13.80 7.93
C ALA A 80 11.16 -14.59 6.63
N ALA A 81 10.36 -15.62 6.35
CA ALA A 81 10.47 -16.41 5.12
C ALA A 81 9.75 -15.79 3.91
N ILE A 82 8.92 -14.75 4.11
CA ILE A 82 8.23 -14.06 3.03
C ILE A 82 9.21 -13.14 2.31
N THR A 83 9.28 -13.23 0.97
CA THR A 83 10.28 -12.51 0.16
C THR A 83 10.27 -11.01 0.41
N ALA A 84 9.11 -10.37 0.38
CA ALA A 84 8.97 -8.94 0.67
C ALA A 84 9.51 -8.55 2.05
N ILE A 85 9.30 -9.38 3.08
CA ILE A 85 9.79 -9.11 4.45
C ILE A 85 11.31 -9.29 4.51
N ALA A 86 11.82 -10.40 3.96
CA ALA A 86 13.25 -10.70 3.95
C ALA A 86 14.08 -9.63 3.22
N ASN A 87 13.53 -9.04 2.15
CA ASN A 87 14.20 -8.01 1.37
C ASN A 87 14.00 -6.59 1.94
N GLY A 88 13.04 -6.40 2.85
CA GLY A 88 12.63 -5.08 3.30
C GLY A 88 11.72 -4.32 2.32
N ASP A 89 11.13 -5.03 1.36
CA ASP A 89 10.18 -4.51 0.36
C ASP A 89 8.74 -4.49 0.92
N TYR A 90 8.60 -3.95 2.14
CA TYR A 90 7.31 -3.76 2.78
C TYR A 90 7.15 -2.33 3.29
N TYR A 91 5.95 -1.80 3.13
CA TYR A 91 5.66 -0.38 3.30
C TYR A 91 4.34 -0.18 4.03
N GLU A 92 4.18 0.96 4.66
CA GLU A 92 2.90 1.40 5.18
C GLU A 92 2.24 2.35 4.20
N VAL A 93 0.92 2.24 4.03
CA VAL A 93 0.16 3.19 3.21
C VAL A 93 0.28 4.62 3.78
N PRO A 94 0.50 5.66 2.94
CA PRO A 94 0.48 7.02 3.42
C PRO A 94 -0.90 7.43 3.95
N TYR A 95 -0.90 8.23 5.02
CA TYR A 95 -2.11 8.72 5.65
C TYR A 95 -2.03 10.21 5.94
N GLY A 96 -2.89 10.98 5.28
CA GLY A 96 -3.05 12.39 5.57
C GLY A 96 -3.81 13.14 4.47
N PRO A 97 -4.90 13.86 4.82
CA PRO A 97 -5.71 13.70 6.03
C PRO A 97 -6.47 12.37 6.09
N TYR A 98 -6.53 11.64 4.96
CA TYR A 98 -7.18 10.34 4.84
C TYR A 98 -6.22 9.34 4.17
N ASN A 99 -6.48 8.04 4.34
CA ASN A 99 -5.74 6.95 3.71
C ASN A 99 -5.75 7.04 2.17
N TRP A 100 -4.58 6.94 1.53
CA TRP A 100 -4.42 7.10 0.08
C TRP A 100 -4.92 5.89 -0.75
N MET A 101 -5.01 4.70 -0.16
CA MET A 101 -5.53 3.49 -0.81
C MET A 101 -7.06 3.31 -0.67
N GLY A 102 -7.71 4.17 0.12
CA GLY A 102 -9.16 4.34 0.13
C GLY A 102 -9.91 3.42 1.08
N PHE A 103 -10.24 3.97 2.26
CA PHE A 103 -11.22 3.42 3.20
C PHE A 103 -12.04 4.56 3.82
N PRO A 104 -13.15 4.99 3.17
CA PRO A 104 -13.76 4.44 1.95
C PRO A 104 -13.10 4.90 0.63
N PRO A 105 -13.42 4.24 -0.50
CA PRO A 105 -13.05 4.69 -1.84
C PRO A 105 -13.48 6.12 -2.09
N SER A 106 -12.54 6.95 -2.52
CA SER A 106 -12.74 8.37 -2.73
C SER A 106 -11.68 8.90 -3.70
N VAL A 107 -11.70 10.22 -3.93
CA VAL A 107 -10.71 10.92 -4.74
C VAL A 107 -9.26 10.70 -4.26
N GLN A 108 -9.06 10.29 -2.99
CA GLN A 108 -7.75 9.91 -2.43
C GLN A 108 -7.03 8.82 -3.23
N ARG A 109 -7.77 7.95 -3.92
CA ARG A 109 -7.18 6.93 -4.80
C ARG A 109 -6.26 7.53 -5.87
N TYR A 110 -6.47 8.79 -6.25
CA TYR A 110 -5.57 9.50 -7.16
C TYR A 110 -4.18 9.70 -6.53
N LEU A 111 -4.11 10.07 -5.25
CA LEU A 111 -2.85 10.10 -4.50
C LEU A 111 -2.24 8.70 -4.40
N GLY A 112 -3.07 7.68 -4.12
CA GLY A 112 -2.66 6.29 -4.12
C GLY A 112 -2.02 5.85 -5.44
N MET A 113 -2.58 6.23 -6.59
CA MET A 113 -2.01 5.93 -7.90
C MET A 113 -0.68 6.63 -8.15
N ILE A 114 -0.55 7.92 -7.79
CA ILE A 114 0.70 8.68 -7.91
C ILE A 114 1.79 8.00 -7.08
N TRP A 115 1.51 7.74 -5.80
CA TRP A 115 2.48 7.14 -4.90
C TRP A 115 2.84 5.70 -5.29
N LEU A 116 1.84 4.85 -5.52
CA LEU A 116 2.08 3.43 -5.77
C LEU A 116 2.78 3.21 -7.10
N SER A 117 2.53 4.05 -8.11
CA SER A 117 3.26 3.99 -9.37
C SER A 117 4.74 4.36 -9.19
N GLN A 118 5.04 5.39 -8.38
CA GLN A 118 6.44 5.74 -8.05
C GLN A 118 7.13 4.59 -7.31
N LEU A 119 6.45 4.02 -6.32
CA LEU A 119 7.00 2.96 -5.47
C LEU A 119 7.34 1.71 -6.29
N LEU A 120 6.41 1.27 -7.15
CA LEU A 120 6.54 0.01 -7.87
C LEU A 120 7.31 0.12 -9.18
N TYR A 121 7.31 1.30 -9.81
CA TYR A 121 7.87 1.50 -11.14
C TYR A 121 8.63 2.84 -11.25
N PRO A 122 9.66 3.09 -10.42
CA PRO A 122 10.37 4.38 -10.39
C PRO A 122 11.04 4.75 -11.73
N ASP A 123 11.43 3.76 -12.53
CA ASP A 123 12.01 3.99 -13.86
C ASP A 123 10.99 4.52 -14.88
N VAL A 124 9.70 4.27 -14.64
CA VAL A 124 8.59 4.66 -15.51
C VAL A 124 7.89 5.92 -14.96
N ALA A 125 7.67 5.96 -13.66
CA ALA A 125 7.13 7.12 -12.94
C ALA A 125 8.24 8.17 -12.74
N GLN A 126 8.49 8.96 -13.79
CA GLN A 126 9.51 10.02 -13.78
C GLN A 126 8.91 11.40 -13.52
N TYR A 127 8.07 11.52 -12.50
CA TYR A 127 7.47 12.78 -12.07
C TYR A 127 7.84 13.11 -10.63
N ASP A 128 7.79 14.39 -10.31
CA ASP A 128 7.96 14.85 -8.94
C ASP A 128 6.69 14.52 -8.12
N VAL A 129 6.79 13.49 -7.28
CA VAL A 129 5.68 13.05 -6.43
C VAL A 129 5.26 14.13 -5.46
N TYR A 130 6.22 14.85 -4.85
CA TYR A 130 5.91 15.94 -3.93
C TYR A 130 5.12 17.04 -4.65
N ALA A 131 5.56 17.46 -5.84
CA ALA A 131 4.85 18.47 -6.62
C ALA A 131 3.42 18.02 -6.97
N LYS A 132 3.22 16.74 -7.31
CA LYS A 132 1.89 16.19 -7.61
C LYS A 132 0.97 16.10 -6.39
N VAL A 133 1.52 15.72 -5.24
CA VAL A 133 0.79 15.71 -3.97
C VAL A 133 0.45 17.14 -3.53
N SER A 134 1.39 18.08 -3.69
CA SER A 134 1.16 19.49 -3.38
C SER A 134 0.08 20.12 -4.27
N GLU A 135 0.09 19.82 -5.58
CA GLU A 135 -0.97 20.20 -6.51
C GLU A 135 -2.34 19.64 -6.05
N TYR A 136 -2.39 18.38 -5.64
CA TYR A 136 -3.61 17.75 -5.14
C TYR A 136 -4.14 18.43 -3.87
N PHE A 137 -3.27 18.68 -2.88
CA PHE A 137 -3.65 19.35 -1.63
C PHE A 137 -4.23 20.75 -1.90
N GLN A 138 -3.61 21.50 -2.81
CA GLN A 138 -4.10 22.82 -3.19
C GLN A 138 -5.47 22.76 -3.88
N LEU A 139 -5.68 21.78 -4.78
CA LEU A 139 -6.91 21.66 -5.55
C LEU A 139 -8.09 21.15 -4.71
N PHE A 140 -7.88 20.11 -3.89
CA PHE A 140 -8.96 19.41 -3.20
C PHE A 140 -9.15 19.85 -1.74
N TYR A 141 -8.09 20.33 -1.08
CA TYR A 141 -8.16 20.77 0.32
C TYR A 141 -7.97 22.27 0.49
N HIS A 142 -7.64 22.99 -0.59
CA HIS A 142 -7.40 24.43 -0.56
C HIS A 142 -6.31 24.82 0.43
N CYS A 143 -5.35 23.92 0.68
CA CYS A 143 -4.20 24.15 1.54
C CYS A 143 -2.92 23.67 0.86
N GLY A 144 -1.80 24.32 1.19
CA GLY A 144 -0.48 23.83 0.81
C GLY A 144 0.01 22.77 1.79
N ILE A 145 0.86 21.87 1.31
CA ILE A 145 1.64 20.95 2.13
C ILE A 145 3.13 21.32 2.01
N THR A 146 3.81 21.47 3.14
CA THR A 146 5.27 21.71 3.13
C THR A 146 6.01 20.42 2.79
N GLN A 147 7.29 20.55 2.40
CA GLN A 147 8.14 19.37 2.18
C GLN A 147 8.21 18.51 3.45
N GLU A 148 8.42 19.13 4.62
CA GLU A 148 8.48 18.45 5.92
C GLU A 148 7.20 17.65 6.20
N GLN A 149 6.02 18.24 5.98
CA GLN A 149 4.74 17.55 6.17
C GLN A 149 4.55 16.39 5.19
N TYR A 150 5.05 16.53 3.95
CA TYR A 150 5.02 15.46 2.98
C TYR A 150 5.95 14.31 3.40
N ASP A 151 7.19 14.63 3.78
CA ASP A 151 8.20 13.66 4.20
C ASP A 151 7.71 12.85 5.41
N ASP A 152 7.09 13.52 6.40
CA ASP A 152 6.44 12.87 7.54
C ASP A 152 5.32 11.90 7.10
N LEU A 153 4.51 12.33 6.13
CA LEU A 153 3.36 11.56 5.63
C LEU A 153 3.79 10.28 4.91
N VAL A 154 4.96 10.28 4.26
CA VAL A 154 5.47 9.16 3.45
C VAL A 154 6.65 8.42 4.07
N ALA A 155 7.00 8.72 5.33
CA ALA A 155 8.20 8.21 6.00
C ALA A 155 8.34 6.68 5.97
N ASN A 156 7.21 5.95 6.01
CA ASN A 156 7.13 4.49 5.97
C ASN A 156 6.67 3.94 4.61
N SER A 157 6.44 4.82 3.64
CA SER A 157 5.71 4.51 2.41
C SER A 157 6.62 4.48 1.18
N LEU A 158 7.85 4.95 1.30
CA LEU A 158 8.82 4.96 0.22
C LEU A 158 9.96 4.00 0.55
N GLY A 159 10.48 3.30 -0.46
CA GLY A 159 11.74 2.54 -0.40
C GLY A 159 12.83 3.33 0.31
N LYS A 160 13.74 2.66 1.03
CA LYS A 160 14.96 3.30 1.54
C LYS A 160 15.66 3.98 0.37
N GLN A 161 15.62 5.31 0.32
CA GLN A 161 16.36 6.05 -0.69
C GLN A 161 17.85 5.81 -0.43
N SER A 162 18.55 5.33 -1.46
CA SER A 162 19.98 5.06 -1.44
C SER A 162 20.79 6.35 -1.33
#